data_AF-A0A7W0LXK7-F1
#
_entry.id   AF-A0A7W0LXK7-F1
#
_cell.length_a   1.000
_cell.length_b   1.000
_cell.length_c   1.000
_cell.angle_alpha   90.00
_cell.angle_beta   90.00
_cell.angle_gamma   90.00
#
_symmetry.space_group_name_H-M   'P 1'
#
loop_
_entity.id
_entity.type
_entity.pdbx_description
1 polymer ?
#
loop_
_entity_poly.entity_id
_entity_poly.type
_entity_poly.pdbx_seq_one_letter_code
_entity_poly.pdbx_strand_id
1 'polypeptide(L)'
;MLKRRILLGSIAAPAVVLAAVSLAWACVPQGSFILNPSEGAAGAQVAVSGSGFESGPVEIRWESRTGPILATATGPSFNNVSITIPANAEPGVHYVSAANTGEHGDHSATAASFEVKGAAPPPPPPATPPPPAQQPAPNPPAPPADPGQAGPSPRAVAIKKCKRKYSVKGVKSASKKRRMTKKRNACIKRAKRLSNSNSSAAFNFASLPLFGKAAAGRG
;
A
#
# COMPACT_ATOMS: atom_id res chain seq x y z
N MET A 1 55.91 20.81 -65.92
CA MET A 1 56.69 21.97 -65.40
C MET A 1 55.66 22.93 -64.82
N LEU A 2 55.71 23.52 -63.62
CA LEU A 2 56.72 23.73 -62.59
C LEU A 2 55.93 24.21 -61.34
N LYS A 3 55.69 23.35 -60.35
CA LYS A 3 56.21 23.48 -58.98
C LYS A 3 56.42 24.95 -58.52
N ARG A 4 55.49 25.51 -57.73
CA ARG A 4 55.79 26.61 -56.82
C ARG A 4 55.41 26.23 -55.40
N ARG A 5 56.45 26.26 -54.57
CA ARG A 5 56.58 25.77 -53.21
C ARG A 5 56.30 26.91 -52.22
N ILE A 6 55.61 26.54 -51.13
CA ILE A 6 55.80 26.99 -49.74
C ILE A 6 55.41 28.44 -49.40
N LEU A 7 54.44 28.57 -48.49
CA LEU A 7 54.69 29.21 -47.19
C LEU A 7 53.79 28.59 -46.11
N LEU A 8 54.48 27.97 -45.15
CA LEU A 8 53.93 27.52 -43.87
C LEU A 8 53.35 28.73 -43.15
N GLY A 9 52.04 28.68 -42.88
CA GLY A 9 51.34 29.61 -42.00
C GLY A 9 50.54 28.81 -40.99
N SER A 10 51.17 28.53 -39.86
CA SER A 10 50.63 27.88 -38.67
C SER A 10 49.29 28.51 -38.27
N ILE A 11 48.17 27.80 -38.43
CA ILE A 11 46.96 28.08 -37.67
C ILE A 11 46.76 26.88 -36.76
N ALA A 12 47.20 27.07 -35.53
CA ALA A 12 46.89 26.23 -34.40
C ALA A 12 45.37 26.03 -34.28
N ALA A 13 44.97 24.82 -33.91
CA ALA A 13 43.62 24.42 -33.53
C ALA A 13 42.98 25.45 -32.56
N PRO A 14 41.66 25.69 -32.66
CA PRO A 14 40.72 24.70 -32.09
C PRO A 14 39.44 24.52 -32.91
N ALA A 15 39.34 23.40 -33.61
CA ALA A 15 38.07 22.88 -34.14
C ALA A 15 37.29 22.06 -33.09
N VAL A 16 37.23 22.50 -31.82
CA VAL A 16 36.75 21.66 -30.69
C VAL A 16 35.71 22.34 -29.77
N VAL A 17 35.19 23.54 -30.08
CA VAL A 17 34.31 24.26 -29.12
C VAL A 17 32.82 24.29 -29.49
N LEU A 18 32.37 23.58 -30.53
CA LEU A 18 30.94 23.54 -30.94
C LEU A 18 30.27 22.17 -30.73
N ALA A 19 30.55 21.49 -29.61
CA ALA A 19 29.95 20.18 -29.31
C ALA A 19 29.49 19.99 -27.84
N ALA A 20 29.21 21.08 -27.10
CA ALA A 20 28.97 20.99 -25.66
C ALA A 20 27.61 21.53 -25.17
N VAL A 21 26.53 21.47 -25.96
CA VAL A 21 25.18 21.88 -25.47
C VAL A 21 24.06 20.96 -25.97
N SER A 22 24.11 19.66 -25.66
CA SER A 22 22.98 18.75 -25.96
C SER A 22 22.67 17.70 -24.89
N LEU A 23 23.11 17.89 -23.64
CA LEU A 23 22.83 16.94 -22.55
C LEU A 23 21.93 17.52 -21.45
N ALA A 24 21.17 18.59 -21.73
CA ALA A 24 19.97 18.88 -20.95
C ALA A 24 18.91 17.84 -21.34
N TRP A 25 19.13 16.58 -20.96
CA TRP A 25 18.06 15.60 -20.87
C TRP A 25 16.99 16.23 -20.00
N ALA A 26 15.87 16.59 -20.62
CA ALA A 26 14.74 17.17 -19.96
C ALA A 26 14.37 16.27 -18.78
N CYS A 27 14.66 16.72 -17.57
CA CYS A 27 14.05 16.18 -16.37
C CYS A 27 12.61 16.69 -16.38
N VAL A 28 11.78 16.11 -17.26
CA VAL A 28 10.35 16.38 -17.25
C VAL A 28 9.86 15.87 -15.90
N PRO A 29 9.24 16.71 -15.06
CA PRO A 29 8.67 16.25 -13.81
C PRO A 29 7.56 15.25 -14.14
N GLN A 30 7.92 13.96 -14.16
CA GLN A 30 6.97 12.88 -14.29
C GLN A 30 6.07 12.92 -13.06
N GLY A 31 4.78 13.17 -13.24
CA GLY A 31 3.80 13.11 -12.16
C GLY A 31 3.85 11.74 -11.49
N SER A 32 3.57 11.68 -10.18
CA SER A 32 3.40 10.40 -9.50
C SER A 32 1.97 9.90 -9.66
N PHE A 33 1.80 8.60 -9.83
CA PHE A 33 0.48 7.96 -9.95
C PHE A 33 0.53 6.60 -9.25
N ILE A 34 -0.40 6.37 -8.32
CA ILE A 34 -0.41 5.22 -7.40
C ILE A 34 -1.80 4.62 -7.35
N LEU A 35 -1.87 3.29 -7.41
CA LEU A 35 -3.06 2.47 -7.24
C LEU A 35 -3.04 1.81 -5.86
N ASN A 36 -4.17 1.85 -5.14
CA ASN A 36 -4.35 1.14 -3.88
C ASN A 36 -5.73 0.47 -3.83
N PRO A 37 -5.81 -0.87 -3.90
CA PRO A 37 -4.70 -1.82 -4.04
C PRO A 37 -4.04 -1.81 -5.43
N SER A 38 -2.81 -2.31 -5.55
CA SER A 38 -2.12 -2.49 -6.85
C SER A 38 -2.44 -3.83 -7.53
N GLU A 39 -3.32 -4.63 -6.93
CA GLU A 39 -3.73 -5.95 -7.41
C GLU A 39 -5.18 -6.24 -7.02
N GLY A 40 -5.89 -7.04 -7.81
CA GLY A 40 -7.29 -7.39 -7.55
C GLY A 40 -7.92 -8.20 -8.68
N ALA A 41 -9.18 -8.61 -8.50
CA ALA A 41 -9.93 -9.29 -9.56
C ALA A 41 -10.44 -8.28 -10.61
N ALA A 42 -10.77 -8.78 -11.81
CA ALA A 42 -11.53 -8.00 -12.78
C ALA A 42 -12.84 -7.49 -12.15
N GLY A 43 -13.24 -6.24 -12.44
CA GLY A 43 -14.38 -5.60 -11.78
C GLY A 43 -14.12 -5.02 -10.39
N ALA A 44 -12.91 -5.16 -9.83
CA ALA A 44 -12.59 -4.61 -8.53
C ALA A 44 -12.59 -3.08 -8.52
N GLN A 45 -12.99 -2.49 -7.39
CA GLN A 45 -12.87 -1.06 -7.15
C GLN A 45 -11.48 -0.75 -6.60
N VAL A 46 -10.78 0.20 -7.21
CA VAL A 46 -9.42 0.60 -6.83
C VAL A 46 -9.38 2.10 -6.59
N ALA A 47 -8.70 2.51 -5.53
CA ALA A 47 -8.45 3.92 -5.26
C ALA A 47 -7.16 4.36 -5.97
N VAL A 48 -7.22 5.49 -6.68
CA VAL A 48 -6.07 6.11 -7.34
C VAL A 48 -5.76 7.47 -6.77
N SER A 49 -4.46 7.74 -6.68
CA SER A 49 -3.90 8.99 -6.20
C SER A 49 -2.79 9.43 -7.13
N GLY A 50 -2.70 10.72 -7.39
CA GLY A 50 -1.71 11.27 -8.31
C GLY A 50 -1.30 12.69 -7.95
N SER A 51 -0.08 13.08 -8.33
CA SER A 51 0.46 14.41 -8.11
C SER A 51 1.45 14.81 -9.21
N GLY A 52 1.68 16.11 -9.39
CA GLY A 52 2.57 16.61 -10.45
C GLY A 52 1.91 16.71 -11.81
N PHE A 53 0.57 16.73 -11.85
CA PHE A 53 -0.20 17.01 -13.04
C PHE A 53 -0.39 18.52 -13.20
N GLU A 54 -0.65 18.99 -14.41
CA GLU A 54 -1.05 20.39 -14.63
C GLU A 54 -2.44 20.64 -14.02
N SER A 55 -2.74 21.89 -13.67
CA SER A 55 -4.07 22.27 -13.21
C SER A 55 -5.09 22.10 -14.34
N GLY A 56 -5.99 21.13 -14.21
CA GLY A 56 -6.98 20.84 -15.24
C GLY A 56 -7.56 19.44 -15.15
N PRO A 57 -8.40 19.05 -16.12
CA PRO A 57 -8.96 17.72 -16.20
C PRO A 57 -7.87 16.68 -16.54
N VAL A 58 -7.82 15.62 -15.73
CA VAL A 58 -6.96 14.45 -15.91
C VAL A 58 -7.85 13.26 -16.16
N GLU A 59 -7.65 12.58 -17.28
CA GLU A 59 -8.36 11.35 -17.60
C GLU A 59 -7.55 10.14 -17.19
N ILE A 60 -8.23 9.20 -16.52
CA ILE A 60 -7.66 7.93 -16.08
C ILE A 60 -8.18 6.85 -17.01
N ARG A 61 -7.27 6.19 -17.72
CA ARG A 61 -7.56 5.28 -18.83
C ARG A 61 -6.91 3.92 -18.64
N TRP A 62 -7.55 2.89 -19.17
CA TRP A 62 -7.10 1.50 -19.11
C TRP A 62 -6.17 1.13 -20.27
N GLU A 63 -5.12 0.36 -20.00
CA GLU A 63 -3.99 -0.07 -20.87
C GLU A 63 -3.14 1.05 -21.46
N SER A 64 -3.78 2.04 -22.06
CA SER A 64 -3.12 3.03 -22.92
C SER A 64 -3.76 4.40 -22.77
N ARG A 65 -3.04 5.42 -23.23
CA ARG A 65 -3.55 6.81 -23.28
C ARG A 65 -4.77 6.99 -24.16
N THR A 66 -5.01 6.08 -25.11
CA THR A 66 -6.18 6.09 -26.00
C THR A 66 -7.20 5.03 -25.62
N GLY A 67 -6.96 4.28 -24.54
CA GLY A 67 -7.86 3.25 -24.04
C GLY A 67 -9.10 3.82 -23.37
N PRO A 68 -10.00 2.94 -22.90
CA PRO A 68 -11.27 3.36 -22.32
C PRO A 68 -11.04 4.17 -21.04
N ILE A 69 -11.82 5.24 -20.89
CA ILE A 69 -11.79 6.10 -19.71
C ILE A 69 -12.48 5.37 -18.56
N LEU A 70 -11.78 5.23 -17.44
CA LEU A 70 -12.27 4.62 -16.20
C LEU A 70 -12.81 5.67 -15.23
N ALA A 71 -12.15 6.83 -15.16
CA ALA A 71 -12.60 7.98 -14.39
C ALA A 71 -11.91 9.26 -14.86
N THR A 72 -12.40 10.39 -14.36
CA THR A 72 -11.79 11.71 -14.52
C THR A 72 -11.43 12.26 -13.14
N ALA A 73 -10.26 12.87 -13.04
CA ALA A 73 -9.79 13.59 -11.87
C ALA A 73 -9.42 15.02 -12.25
N THR A 74 -9.07 15.83 -11.25
CA THR A 74 -8.64 17.21 -11.44
C THR A 74 -7.25 17.38 -10.85
N GLY A 75 -6.31 17.92 -11.64
CA GLY A 75 -4.97 18.28 -11.19
C GLY A 75 -4.95 19.54 -10.32
N PRO A 76 -3.80 19.91 -9.75
CA PRO A 76 -2.46 19.32 -9.96
C PRO A 76 -2.19 18.04 -9.15
N SER A 77 -3.08 17.72 -8.21
CA SER A 77 -3.06 16.47 -7.46
C SER A 77 -4.47 16.03 -7.09
N PHE A 78 -4.65 14.71 -6.99
CA PHE A 78 -5.90 14.08 -6.60
C PHE A 78 -5.61 12.89 -5.70
N ASN A 79 -6.54 12.57 -4.81
CA ASN A 79 -6.36 11.49 -3.85
C ASN A 79 -7.65 10.69 -3.71
N ASN A 80 -7.52 9.37 -3.68
CA ASN A 80 -8.61 8.46 -3.38
C ASN A 80 -9.78 8.53 -4.38
N VAL A 81 -9.46 8.75 -5.67
CA VAL A 81 -10.44 8.66 -6.77
C VAL A 81 -10.75 7.18 -7.00
N SER A 82 -12.01 6.80 -7.03
CA SER A 82 -12.41 5.41 -7.25
C SER A 82 -12.49 5.11 -8.75
N ILE A 83 -11.73 4.14 -9.22
CA ILE A 83 -11.84 3.55 -10.55
C ILE A 83 -12.33 2.12 -10.45
N THR A 84 -13.04 1.64 -11.49
CA THR A 84 -13.46 0.24 -11.60
C THR A 84 -12.62 -0.43 -12.67
N ILE A 85 -11.97 -1.54 -12.31
CA ILE A 85 -11.21 -2.35 -13.28
C ILE A 85 -12.21 -3.00 -14.24
N PRO A 86 -11.98 -2.99 -15.57
CA PRO A 86 -12.89 -3.64 -16.51
C PRO A 86 -13.14 -5.11 -16.14
N ALA A 87 -14.41 -5.54 -16.17
CA ALA A 87 -14.79 -6.91 -15.81
C ALA A 87 -14.27 -7.96 -16.80
N ASN A 88 -13.91 -7.54 -18.01
CA ASN A 88 -13.31 -8.35 -19.07
C ASN A 88 -11.78 -8.28 -19.10
N ALA A 89 -11.13 -7.71 -18.07
CA ALA A 89 -9.68 -7.72 -17.97
C ALA A 89 -9.18 -9.16 -17.80
N GLU A 90 -8.24 -9.57 -18.65
CA GLU A 90 -7.61 -10.89 -18.54
C GLU A 90 -6.74 -10.98 -17.28
N PRO A 91 -6.39 -12.20 -16.81
CA PRO A 91 -5.40 -12.37 -15.77
C PRO A 91 -4.02 -11.88 -16.22
N GLY A 92 -3.38 -10.99 -15.46
CA GLY A 92 -2.04 -10.52 -15.81
C GLY A 92 -1.69 -9.13 -15.30
N VAL A 93 -0.58 -8.59 -15.81
CA VAL A 93 -0.14 -7.21 -15.53
C VAL A 93 -0.76 -6.29 -16.55
N HIS A 94 -1.52 -5.31 -16.06
CA HIS A 94 -2.18 -4.28 -16.85
C HIS A 94 -1.66 -2.90 -16.45
N TYR A 95 -1.85 -1.91 -17.33
CA TYR A 95 -1.42 -0.54 -17.06
C TYR A 95 -2.61 0.40 -16.96
N VAL A 96 -2.61 1.26 -15.95
CA VAL A 96 -3.57 2.36 -15.81
C VAL A 96 -2.81 3.64 -16.07
N SER A 97 -3.23 4.41 -17.08
CA SER A 97 -2.60 5.67 -17.45
C SER A 97 -3.44 6.86 -16.97
N ALA A 98 -2.78 7.91 -16.51
CA ALA A 98 -3.39 9.19 -16.16
C ALA A 98 -2.79 10.27 -17.07
N ALA A 99 -3.62 10.90 -17.91
CA ALA A 99 -3.20 11.88 -18.90
C ALA A 99 -3.98 13.19 -18.77
N ASN A 100 -3.30 14.32 -18.92
CA ASN A 100 -3.95 15.62 -18.96
C ASN A 100 -4.64 15.84 -20.31
N THR A 101 -5.82 16.48 -20.29
CA THR A 101 -6.62 16.74 -21.50
C THR A 101 -6.69 18.22 -21.90
N GLY A 102 -5.91 19.09 -21.24
CA GLY A 102 -5.80 20.50 -21.62
C GLY A 102 -4.98 20.72 -22.90
N GLU A 103 -4.97 21.95 -23.42
CA GLU A 103 -4.24 22.36 -24.65
C GLU A 103 -2.72 22.09 -24.62
N HIS A 104 -2.14 21.82 -23.45
CA HIS A 104 -0.74 21.44 -23.26
C HIS A 104 -0.56 20.02 -22.67
N GLY A 105 -1.66 19.29 -22.47
CA GLY A 105 -1.73 18.06 -21.67
C GLY A 105 -1.21 16.79 -22.36
N ASP A 106 -1.07 16.80 -23.68
CA ASP A 106 -0.73 15.60 -24.47
C ASP A 106 0.65 15.01 -24.14
N HIS A 107 1.55 15.81 -23.57
CA HIS A 107 2.91 15.38 -23.26
C HIS A 107 3.06 14.81 -21.85
N SER A 108 2.13 15.07 -20.93
CA SER A 108 2.21 14.60 -19.54
C SER A 108 1.22 13.46 -19.28
N ALA A 109 1.73 12.23 -19.27
CA ALA A 109 1.00 11.12 -18.66
C ALA A 109 1.94 10.21 -17.91
N THR A 110 1.42 9.69 -16.81
CA THR A 110 2.06 8.68 -15.98
C THR A 110 1.20 7.43 -16.00
N ALA A 111 1.85 6.26 -15.99
CA ALA A 111 1.17 4.98 -15.85
C ALA A 111 1.58 4.29 -14.56
N ALA A 112 0.66 3.53 -13.98
CA ALA A 112 0.92 2.61 -12.88
C ALA A 112 0.44 1.21 -13.27
N SER A 113 1.18 0.20 -12.85
CA SER A 113 0.83 -1.20 -13.11
C SER A 113 -0.20 -1.70 -12.10
N PHE A 114 -1.18 -2.45 -12.59
CA PHE A 114 -2.16 -3.17 -11.80
C PHE A 114 -2.13 -4.66 -12.16
N GLU A 115 -2.04 -5.54 -11.17
CA GLU A 115 -2.09 -6.98 -11.39
C GLU A 115 -3.52 -7.49 -11.25
N VAL A 116 -4.12 -7.91 -12.37
CA VAL A 116 -5.40 -8.59 -12.37
C VAL A 116 -5.15 -10.05 -11.98
N LYS A 117 -5.57 -10.39 -10.78
CA LYS A 117 -5.56 -11.77 -10.31
C LYS A 117 -6.50 -12.56 -11.20
N GLY A 118 -5.99 -13.64 -11.78
CA GLY A 118 -6.84 -14.57 -12.50
C GLY A 118 -7.96 -15.06 -11.61
N ALA A 119 -9.12 -15.32 -12.23
CA ALA A 119 -10.14 -16.12 -11.57
C ALA A 119 -9.42 -17.33 -10.99
N ALA A 120 -9.50 -17.51 -9.66
CA ALA A 120 -9.05 -18.75 -9.06
C ALA A 120 -9.62 -19.87 -9.93
N PRO A 121 -8.82 -20.90 -10.30
CA PRO A 121 -9.31 -22.00 -11.13
C PRO A 121 -10.68 -22.38 -10.57
N PRO A 122 -11.72 -22.51 -11.43
CA PRO A 122 -13.05 -22.83 -10.95
C PRO A 122 -12.88 -23.96 -9.94
N PRO A 123 -13.47 -23.87 -8.73
CA PRO A 123 -13.40 -24.98 -7.79
C PRO A 123 -13.71 -26.24 -8.60
N PRO A 124 -12.90 -27.30 -8.49
CA PRO A 124 -13.12 -28.51 -9.26
C PRO A 124 -14.61 -28.83 -9.19
N PRO A 125 -15.26 -29.19 -10.33
CA PRO A 125 -16.69 -29.45 -10.35
C PRO A 125 -17.02 -30.31 -9.12
N PRO A 126 -18.08 -29.98 -8.35
CA PRO A 126 -18.44 -30.72 -7.16
C PRO A 126 -18.34 -32.20 -7.50
N ALA A 127 -17.43 -32.93 -6.84
CA ALA A 127 -17.36 -34.37 -7.01
C ALA A 127 -18.80 -34.88 -6.90
N THR A 128 -19.27 -35.58 -7.93
CA THR A 128 -20.58 -36.24 -7.91
C THR A 128 -20.81 -36.79 -6.51
N PRO A 129 -21.94 -36.46 -5.86
CA PRO A 129 -22.17 -36.90 -4.48
C PRO A 129 -21.94 -38.41 -4.43
N PRO A 130 -21.09 -38.91 -3.49
CA PRO A 130 -20.94 -40.34 -3.32
C PRO A 130 -22.31 -40.95 -3.04
N PRO A 131 -22.59 -42.18 -3.52
CA PRO A 131 -23.83 -42.88 -3.23
C PRO A 131 -24.14 -42.80 -1.73
N PRO A 132 -25.41 -42.61 -1.32
CA PRO A 132 -25.75 -42.51 0.09
C PRO A 132 -25.24 -43.72 0.85
N ALA A 133 -24.18 -43.53 1.64
CA ALA A 133 -23.82 -44.50 2.67
C ALA A 133 -24.96 -44.47 3.69
N GLN A 134 -25.59 -45.63 3.90
CA GLN A 134 -26.63 -45.83 4.91
C GLN A 134 -26.15 -45.28 6.25
N GLN A 135 -26.86 -44.30 6.79
CA GLN A 135 -26.62 -43.79 8.15
C GLN A 135 -26.83 -44.93 9.17
N PRO A 136 -25.87 -45.17 10.08
CA PRO A 136 -26.14 -45.88 11.32
C PRO A 136 -27.21 -45.13 12.14
N ALA A 137 -28.04 -45.87 12.86
CA ALA A 137 -29.20 -45.40 13.64
C ALA A 137 -28.93 -44.14 14.51
N PRO A 138 -29.96 -43.32 14.78
CA PRO A 138 -29.83 -42.06 15.51
C PRO A 138 -29.44 -42.29 16.98
N ASN A 139 -28.31 -41.71 17.40
CA ASN A 139 -28.01 -41.50 18.82
C ASN A 139 -28.92 -40.40 19.40
N PRO A 140 -29.30 -40.48 20.69
CA PRO A 140 -30.25 -39.55 21.32
C PRO A 140 -29.77 -38.09 21.27
N PRO A 141 -30.69 -37.12 21.28
CA PRO A 141 -30.40 -35.71 21.03
C PRO A 141 -29.48 -35.12 22.10
N ALA A 142 -28.38 -34.52 21.65
CA ALA A 142 -27.52 -33.67 22.45
C ALA A 142 -28.27 -32.37 22.86
N PRO A 143 -28.01 -31.82 24.07
CA PRO A 143 -28.60 -30.56 24.52
C PRO A 143 -28.21 -29.37 23.61
N PRO A 144 -29.02 -28.30 23.57
CA PRO A 144 -28.85 -27.20 22.63
C PRO A 144 -27.51 -26.47 22.84
N ALA A 145 -26.75 -26.32 21.75
CA ALA A 145 -25.54 -25.51 21.72
C ALA A 145 -25.88 -24.01 21.67
N ASP A 146 -25.30 -23.30 22.63
CA ASP A 146 -25.34 -21.87 22.95
C ASP A 146 -24.97 -20.94 21.76
N PRO A 147 -25.64 -19.80 21.54
CA PRO A 147 -25.22 -18.79 20.57
C PRO A 147 -24.06 -17.95 21.15
N GLY A 148 -22.81 -18.31 20.85
CA GLY A 148 -21.72 -17.43 21.30
C GLY A 148 -20.30 -17.84 20.97
N GLN A 149 -19.84 -17.66 19.73
CA GLN A 149 -18.40 -17.52 19.45
C GLN A 149 -18.12 -16.48 18.34
N ALA A 150 -18.44 -15.21 18.64
CA ALA A 150 -17.61 -14.11 18.12
C ALA A 150 -16.31 -14.10 18.95
N GLY A 151 -15.17 -14.36 18.31
CA GLY A 151 -13.86 -14.28 18.98
C GLY A 151 -13.69 -12.94 19.71
N PRO A 152 -12.94 -12.89 20.82
CA PRO A 152 -12.83 -11.69 21.64
C PRO A 152 -12.27 -10.55 20.79
N SER A 153 -13.05 -9.47 20.64
CA SER A 153 -12.66 -8.25 19.94
C SER A 153 -11.21 -7.87 20.29
N PRO A 154 -10.35 -7.50 19.31
CA PRO A 154 -8.95 -7.11 19.54
C PRO A 154 -8.78 -6.07 20.66
N ARG A 155 -9.81 -5.23 20.85
CA ARG A 155 -9.93 -4.27 21.96
C ARG A 155 -9.95 -4.94 23.33
N ALA A 156 -10.73 -6.00 23.49
CA ALA A 156 -10.84 -6.75 24.74
C ALA A 156 -9.51 -7.42 25.11
N VAL A 157 -8.82 -7.99 24.13
CA VAL A 157 -7.49 -8.61 24.30
C VAL A 157 -6.45 -7.57 24.73
N ALA A 158 -6.41 -6.41 24.07
CA ALA A 158 -5.46 -5.33 24.39
C ALA A 158 -5.71 -4.73 25.80
N ILE A 159 -6.96 -4.53 26.19
CA ILE A 159 -7.32 -4.04 27.54
C ILE A 159 -6.90 -5.06 28.61
N LYS A 160 -7.10 -6.36 28.36
CA LYS A 160 -6.69 -7.44 29.29
C LYS A 160 -5.17 -7.43 29.49
N LYS A 161 -4.40 -7.24 28.41
CA LYS A 161 -2.93 -7.14 28.45
C LYS A 161 -2.46 -5.92 29.27
N CYS A 162 -3.07 -4.75 29.09
CA CYS A 162 -2.77 -3.56 29.90
C CYS A 162 -3.04 -3.77 31.41
N LYS A 163 -4.16 -4.41 31.76
CA LYS A 163 -4.51 -4.70 33.16
C LYS A 163 -3.53 -5.66 33.82
N ARG A 164 -3.07 -6.68 33.10
CA ARG A 164 -2.08 -7.65 33.58
C ARG A 164 -0.70 -7.01 33.76
N LYS A 165 -0.24 -6.21 32.80
CA LYS A 165 1.09 -5.56 32.81
C LYS A 165 1.25 -4.52 33.93
N TYR A 166 0.21 -3.75 34.22
CA TYR A 166 0.23 -2.69 35.24
C TYR A 166 -0.64 -3.05 36.45
N SER A 167 -0.61 -4.32 36.86
CA SER A 167 -1.35 -4.78 38.03
C SER A 167 -0.85 -4.08 39.29
N VAL A 168 -1.79 -3.67 40.14
CA VAL A 168 -1.53 -3.09 41.46
C VAL A 168 -1.64 -4.11 42.59
N LYS A 169 -1.91 -5.37 42.25
CA LYS A 169 -2.01 -6.48 43.21
C LYS A 169 -0.63 -6.73 43.82
N GLY A 170 -0.54 -6.70 45.15
CA GLY A 170 0.73 -6.87 45.89
C GLY A 170 1.57 -5.59 46.08
N VAL A 171 1.12 -4.42 45.60
CA VAL A 171 1.86 -3.16 45.79
C VAL A 171 1.50 -2.54 47.14
N LYS A 172 2.44 -2.59 48.11
CA LYS A 172 2.27 -2.07 49.48
C LYS A 172 2.36 -0.53 49.59
N SER A 173 3.17 0.12 48.75
CA SER A 173 3.36 1.58 48.77
C SER A 173 2.25 2.33 48.02
N ALA A 174 1.62 3.31 48.69
CA ALA A 174 0.58 4.15 48.12
C ALA A 174 1.05 4.94 46.88
N SER A 175 2.26 5.51 46.92
CA SER A 175 2.86 6.25 45.80
C SER A 175 3.11 5.34 44.59
N LYS A 176 3.61 4.12 44.83
CA LYS A 176 3.82 3.12 43.77
C LYS A 176 2.49 2.64 43.17
N LYS A 177 1.46 2.49 44.00
CA LYS A 177 0.09 2.16 43.57
C LYS A 177 -0.50 3.26 42.67
N ARG A 178 -0.39 4.53 43.05
CA ARG A 178 -0.81 5.69 42.25
C ARG A 178 -0.10 5.71 40.89
N ARG A 179 1.23 5.51 40.86
CA ARG A 179 2.03 5.48 39.62
C ARG A 179 1.62 4.34 38.68
N MET A 180 1.38 3.15 39.23
CA MET A 180 0.94 1.98 38.45
C MET A 180 -0.48 2.15 37.90
N THR A 181 -1.40 2.72 38.67
CA THR A 181 -2.76 3.06 38.20
C THR A 181 -2.73 4.08 37.07
N LYS A 182 -1.90 5.14 37.18
CA LYS A 182 -1.73 6.13 36.11
C LYS A 182 -1.21 5.49 34.81
N LYS A 183 -0.20 4.62 34.91
CA LYS A 183 0.33 3.86 33.76
C LYS A 183 -0.70 2.91 33.14
N ARG A 184 -1.47 2.20 33.98
CA ARG A 184 -2.56 1.33 33.54
C ARG A 184 -3.63 2.08 32.76
N ASN A 185 -4.09 3.21 33.28
CA ASN A 185 -5.13 4.01 32.64
C ASN A 185 -4.64 4.63 31.32
N ALA A 186 -3.39 5.08 31.25
CA ALA A 186 -2.79 5.55 30.01
C ALA A 186 -2.68 4.44 28.93
N CYS A 187 -2.28 3.22 29.32
CA CYS A 187 -2.24 2.06 28.43
C CYS A 187 -3.63 1.73 27.86
N ILE A 188 -4.66 1.68 28.72
CA ILE A 188 -6.04 1.41 28.31
C ILE A 188 -6.55 2.50 27.36
N LYS A 189 -6.22 3.77 27.61
CA LYS A 189 -6.62 4.89 26.74
C LYS A 189 -6.02 4.76 25.34
N ARG A 190 -4.75 4.35 25.22
CA ARG A 190 -4.10 4.07 23.93
C ARG A 190 -4.70 2.84 23.24
N ALA A 191 -4.93 1.75 23.96
CA ALA A 191 -5.56 0.55 23.43
C ALA A 191 -6.97 0.82 22.86
N LYS A 192 -7.73 1.74 23.47
CA LYS A 192 -9.01 2.18 22.95
C LYS A 192 -8.89 3.04 21.68
N ARG A 193 -7.83 3.85 21.53
CA ARG A 193 -7.59 4.68 20.33
C ARG A 193 -7.12 3.86 19.13
N LEU A 194 -6.26 2.86 19.33
CA LEU A 194 -5.75 1.99 18.27
C LEU A 194 -6.87 1.21 17.56
N SER A 195 -7.94 0.87 18.28
CA SER A 195 -9.12 0.22 17.69
C SER A 195 -9.91 1.13 16.75
N ASN A 196 -9.73 2.46 16.81
CA ASN A 196 -10.37 3.42 15.92
C ASN A 196 -9.49 3.79 14.72
N SER A 197 -8.22 3.37 14.72
CA SER A 197 -7.23 3.68 13.66
C SER A 197 -6.79 2.43 12.88
N ASN A 198 -7.38 1.27 13.13
CA ASN A 198 -7.11 0.03 12.40
C ASN A 198 -7.83 -0.03 11.03
N SER A 199 -7.73 1.06 10.27
CA SER A 199 -7.62 1.00 8.81
C SER A 199 -6.21 1.34 8.32
N SER A 200 -5.25 1.73 9.18
CA SER A 200 -3.85 1.93 8.74
C SER A 200 -2.93 2.16 9.94
N ALA A 201 -2.40 1.09 10.54
CA ALA A 201 -1.03 1.07 11.07
C ALA A 201 -0.77 -0.26 11.78
N ALA A 202 -0.15 -1.19 11.04
CA ALA A 202 0.64 -2.26 11.63
C ALA A 202 1.85 -1.63 12.35
N PHE A 203 1.66 -1.19 13.61
CA PHE A 203 2.80 -0.83 14.46
C PHE A 203 3.40 -2.11 15.06
N ASN A 204 4.48 -2.54 14.41
CA ASN A 204 5.50 -3.45 14.92
C ASN A 204 5.77 -3.19 16.41
N PHE A 205 5.41 -4.16 17.26
CA PHE A 205 5.68 -4.12 18.71
C PHE A 205 7.10 -4.59 19.06
N ALA A 206 8.01 -4.63 18.09
CA ALA A 206 9.38 -5.11 18.20
C ALA A 206 10.38 -3.94 18.09
N SER A 207 10.26 -2.94 18.96
CA SER A 207 11.38 -2.03 19.25
C SER A 207 11.07 -1.19 20.47
N LEU A 208 11.59 -1.62 21.62
CA LEU A 208 12.01 -0.77 22.73
C LEU A 208 13.12 -1.51 23.49
N PRO A 209 14.18 -0.80 23.89
CA PRO A 209 15.54 -1.31 23.95
C PRO A 209 15.84 -2.17 25.19
N LEU A 210 16.74 -3.13 24.98
CA LEU A 210 17.56 -3.79 25.98
C LEU A 210 18.42 -2.74 26.71
N PHE A 211 18.07 -2.42 27.95
CA PHE A 211 18.92 -1.76 28.95
C PHE A 211 18.37 -2.19 30.32
N GLY A 212 19.10 -2.74 31.27
CA GLY A 212 20.50 -3.09 31.38
C GLY A 212 20.64 -3.94 32.64
N LYS A 213 21.64 -4.82 32.61
CA LYS A 213 22.03 -5.81 33.60
C LYS A 213 22.79 -5.12 34.75
N ALA A 214 22.38 -5.31 36.01
CA ALA A 214 23.21 -5.13 37.21
C ALA A 214 22.49 -5.84 38.38
N ALA A 215 22.81 -7.11 38.63
CA ALA A 215 23.87 -7.59 39.52
C ALA A 215 23.39 -7.69 40.98
N ALA A 216 23.23 -8.95 41.41
CA ALA A 216 23.14 -9.35 42.80
C ALA A 216 24.53 -9.31 43.43
N GLY A 217 24.61 -8.93 44.71
CA GLY A 217 25.80 -9.07 45.54
C GLY A 217 25.39 -9.11 47.01
N ARG A 218 25.48 -10.31 47.61
CA ARG A 218 25.49 -10.55 49.05
C ARG A 218 26.84 -10.11 49.62
N GLY A 219 26.82 -9.63 50.85
CA GLY A 219 27.99 -9.27 51.66
C GLY A 219 27.51 -8.38 52.80
#